data_AF-A0A1S9MHI0-F1
#
_entry.id   AF-A0A1S9MHI0-F1
#
_cell.length_a   1.000
_cell.length_b   1.000
_cell.length_c   1.000
_cell.angle_alpha   90.00
_cell.angle_beta   90.00
_cell.angle_gamma   90.00
#
_symmetry.space_group_name_H-M   'P 1'
#
loop_
_entity.id
_entity.type
_entity.pdbx_description
1 polymer ?
#
loop_
_entity_poly.entity_id
_entity_poly.type
_entity_poly.pdbx_seq_one_letter_code
_entity_poly.pdbx_strand_id
1 'polypeptide(L)' 'MAPKSNWPGHTPLPKGLSAPARRALAHEGLETLEQLAEFGEGRVAALHGMGPKVMAQLHDAMEEAGIAFGS' A
#
# COMPACT_ATOMS: atom_id res chain seq x y z
N MET A 1 12.65 -13.97 -16.77
CA MET A 1 11.82 -13.05 -15.97
C MET A 1 11.66 -13.68 -14.60
N ALA A 2 12.37 -13.20 -13.57
CA ALA A 2 12.22 -13.78 -12.23
C ALA A 2 10.79 -13.53 -11.73
N PRO A 3 10.12 -14.51 -11.09
CA PRO A 3 8.82 -14.27 -10.48
C PRO A 3 8.96 -13.16 -9.44
N LYS A 4 8.01 -12.21 -9.44
CA LYS A 4 7.83 -11.26 -8.34
C LYS A 4 7.73 -12.11 -7.07
N SER A 5 8.68 -11.97 -6.17
CA SER A 5 8.80 -12.79 -4.96
C SER A 5 7.48 -12.75 -4.19
N ASN A 6 6.78 -13.88 -4.13
CA ASN A 6 5.53 -14.07 -3.39
C ASN A 6 5.81 -14.49 -1.94
N TRP A 7 6.94 -14.08 -1.37
CA TRP A 7 7.14 -14.23 0.07
C TRP A 7 6.14 -13.32 0.77
N PRO A 8 5.27 -13.86 1.65
CA PRO A 8 4.31 -13.04 2.38
C PRO A 8 5.07 -11.92 3.13
N GLY A 9 4.67 -10.67 2.89
CA GLY A 9 5.25 -9.49 3.55
C GLY A 9 6.35 -8.76 2.75
N HIS A 10 6.43 -8.93 1.42
CA HIS A 10 7.44 -8.27 0.58
C HIS A 10 6.89 -7.54 -0.64
N THR A 11 5.56 -7.41 -0.79
CA THR A 11 5.01 -6.74 -1.98
C THR A 11 5.19 -5.23 -1.86
N PRO A 12 6.00 -4.59 -2.72
CA PRO A 12 6.37 -3.18 -2.54
C PRO A 12 5.21 -2.24 -2.86
N LEU A 13 5.22 -1.05 -2.24
CA LEU A 13 4.29 0.02 -2.53
C LEU A 13 4.37 0.52 -3.99
N PRO A 14 3.29 1.09 -4.54
CA PRO A 14 3.30 1.66 -5.90
C PRO A 14 4.33 2.78 -6.02
N LYS A 15 5.14 2.74 -7.09
CA LYS A 15 6.16 3.79 -7.33
C LYS A 15 5.57 5.15 -7.68
N GLY A 16 4.29 5.19 -8.10
CA GLY A 16 3.57 6.39 -8.53
C GLY A 16 2.96 7.23 -7.40
N LEU A 17 3.13 6.84 -6.15
CA LEU A 17 2.59 7.57 -4.99
C LEU A 17 3.15 8.99 -4.91
N SER A 18 2.30 9.94 -4.51
CA SER A 18 2.72 11.31 -4.23
C SER A 18 3.75 11.36 -3.10
N ALA A 19 4.59 12.40 -3.08
CA ALA A 19 5.58 12.56 -2.01
C ALA A 19 4.94 12.63 -0.59
N PRO A 20 3.80 13.33 -0.37
CA PRO A 20 3.10 13.31 0.92
C PRO A 20 2.64 11.90 1.33
N ALA A 21 2.00 11.15 0.43
CA ALA A 21 1.54 9.80 0.73
C ALA A 21 2.69 8.86 1.10
N ARG A 22 3.78 8.88 0.31
CA ARG A 22 4.96 8.05 0.58
C ARG A 22 5.59 8.37 1.93
N ARG A 23 5.65 9.66 2.29
CA ARG A 23 6.18 10.10 3.59
C ARG A 23 5.27 9.67 4.74
N ALA A 24 3.95 9.73 4.58
CA ALA A 24 3.02 9.29 5.60
C ALA A 24 3.09 7.77 5.82
N LEU A 25 3.18 6.97 4.75
CA LEU A 25 3.37 5.52 4.86
C LEU A 25 4.68 5.17 5.56
N ALA A 26 5.79 5.80 5.14
CA ALA A 26 7.10 5.58 5.77
C ALA A 26 7.12 6.02 7.24
N HIS A 27 6.37 7.06 7.61
CA HIS A 27 6.23 7.50 8.99
C HIS A 27 5.54 6.44 9.87
N GLU A 28 4.53 5.75 9.34
CA GLU A 28 3.86 4.63 10.00
C GLU A 28 4.63 3.30 9.88
N GLY A 29 5.79 3.28 9.22
CA GLY A 29 6.56 2.05 8.98
C GLY A 29 5.92 1.10 7.94
N LEU A 30 5.03 1.62 7.10
CA LEU A 30 4.33 0.86 6.07
C LEU A 30 5.14 0.91 4.78
N GLU A 31 5.80 -0.21 4.45
CA GLU A 31 6.68 -0.34 3.28
C GLU A 31 6.15 -1.35 2.25
N THR A 32 5.13 -2.12 2.62
CA THR A 32 4.57 -3.21 1.81
C THR A 32 3.04 -3.20 1.79
N LEU A 33 2.44 -3.80 0.75
CA LEU A 33 0.98 -3.90 0.62
C LEU A 33 0.36 -4.79 1.70
N GLU A 34 1.07 -5.81 2.18
CA GLU A 34 0.61 -6.68 3.27
C GLU A 34 0.52 -5.90 4.59
N GLN A 35 1.49 -5.02 4.87
CA GLN A 35 1.42 -4.13 6.03
C GLN A 35 0.25 -3.16 5.90
N LEU A 36 -0.04 -2.65 4.70
CA LEU A 36 -1.24 -1.84 4.47
C LEU A 36 -2.53 -2.63 4.73
N ALA A 37 -2.56 -3.89 4.29
CA ALA A 37 -3.70 -4.76 4.53
C ALA A 37 -3.94 -4.98 6.02
N GLU A 38 -2.89 -5.27 6.79
CA GLU A 38 -2.98 -5.44 8.25
C GLU A 38 -3.31 -4.11 8.97
N PHE A 39 -2.79 -2.99 8.47
CA PHE A 39 -3.12 -1.67 8.97
C PHE A 39 -4.58 -1.29 8.67
N GLY A 40 -5.17 -1.81 7.59
CA GLY A 40 -6.59 -1.65 7.29
C GLY A 40 -6.91 -0.33 6.60
N GLU A 41 -7.89 -0.39 5.70
CA GLU A 41 -8.19 0.67 4.72
C GLU A 41 -8.52 2.01 5.38
N GLY A 42 -9.37 2.01 6.41
CA GLY A 42 -9.81 3.23 7.07
C GLY A 42 -8.67 3.97 7.77
N ARG A 43 -7.71 3.24 8.35
CA ARG A 43 -6.52 3.84 8.98
C ARG A 43 -5.55 4.35 7.92
N VAL A 44 -5.34 3.60 6.83
CA VAL A 44 -4.56 4.09 5.69
C VAL A 44 -5.18 5.37 5.14
N ALA A 45 -6.47 5.39 4.83
CA ALA A 45 -7.17 6.57 4.29
C ALA A 45 -7.10 7.81 5.19
N ALA A 46 -6.95 7.63 6.51
CA ALA A 46 -6.80 8.72 7.46
C ALA A 46 -5.40 9.37 7.45
N LEU A 47 -4.39 8.72 6.83
CA LEU A 47 -3.03 9.27 6.77
C LEU A 47 -2.95 10.50 5.86
N HIS A 48 -2.01 11.39 6.20
CA HIS A 48 -1.79 12.60 5.42
C HIS A 48 -1.40 12.28 3.97
N GLY A 49 -2.09 12.89 3.00
CA GLY A 49 -1.81 12.69 1.58
C GLY A 49 -2.50 11.48 0.94
N MET A 50 -3.37 10.78 1.66
CA MET A 50 -4.18 9.66 1.16
C MET A 50 -5.46 10.11 0.45
N GLY A 51 -5.27 10.96 -0.56
CA GLY A 51 -6.39 11.40 -1.40
C GLY A 51 -6.93 10.26 -2.28
N PRO A 52 -8.09 10.46 -2.94
CA PRO A 52 -8.76 9.43 -3.76
C PRO A 52 -7.86 8.78 -4.80
N LYS A 53 -6.97 9.56 -5.43
CA LYS A 53 -6.00 9.06 -6.41
C LYS A 53 -4.99 8.08 -5.79
N VAL A 54 -4.52 8.38 -4.58
CA VAL A 54 -3.55 7.53 -3.88
C VAL A 54 -4.23 6.24 -3.44
N MET A 55 -5.43 6.35 -2.85
CA MET A 55 -6.20 5.17 -2.47
C MET A 55 -6.46 4.27 -3.69
N ALA A 56 -6.90 4.83 -4.83
CA ALA A 56 -7.08 4.06 -6.06
C ALA A 56 -5.80 3.33 -6.50
N GLN A 57 -4.64 4.00 -6.47
CA GLN A 57 -3.36 3.36 -6.79
C GLN A 57 -2.98 2.22 -5.84
N LEU A 58 -3.34 2.34 -4.56
CA LEU A 58 -3.14 1.27 -3.58
C LEU A 58 -4.07 0.10 -3.87
N HIS A 59 -5.36 0.35 -4.13
CA HIS A 59 -6.30 -0.71 -4.52
C HIS A 59 -5.87 -1.44 -5.79
N ASP A 60 -5.49 -0.72 -6.85
CA ASP A 60 -5.02 -1.31 -8.11
C ASP A 60 -3.81 -2.24 -7.87
N ALA A 61 -2.85 -1.79 -7.06
CA ALA A 61 -1.66 -2.59 -6.76
C ALA A 61 -1.96 -3.80 -5.86
N MET A 62 -2.90 -3.65 -4.92
CA MET A 62 -3.37 -4.74 -4.09
C MET A 62 -4.12 -5.79 -4.92
N GLU A 63 -4.98 -5.37 -5.86
CA GLU A 63 -5.65 -6.26 -6.80
C GLU A 63 -4.66 -7.00 -7.71
N GLU A 64 -3.66 -6.32 -8.28
CA GLU A 64 -2.60 -6.95 -9.09
C GLU A 64 -1.79 -7.99 -8.28
N ALA A 65 -1.63 -7.74 -6.98
CA ALA A 65 -0.92 -8.63 -6.07
C ALA A 65 -1.82 -9.74 -5.45
N GLY A 66 -3.14 -9.68 -5.65
CA GLY A 66 -4.09 -10.58 -4.99
C GLY A 66 -4.19 -10.37 -3.48
N ILE A 67 -3.89 -9.16 -3.00
CA ILE A 67 -3.99 -8.73 -1.60
C ILE A 67 -5.27 -7.91 -1.43
N ALA A 68 -5.93 -8.01 -0.28
CA ALA A 68 -7.07 -7.18 0.08
C ALA A 68 -6.82 -6.51 1.43
N PHE A 69 -7.45 -5.36 1.67
CA PHE A 69 -7.41 -4.76 3.00
C PHE A 69 -8.00 -5.71 4.04
N GLY A 70 -7.34 -5.78 5.19
CA GLY A 70 -7.89 -6.43 6.38
C GLY A 70 -9.13 -5.69 6.85
N SER A 71 -10.07 -6.45 7.41
CA SER A 71 -11.30 -5.95 8.03
C SER A 71 -11.04 -5.17 9.29
#